data_AF-A0A2V9PL45-F1
#
_entry.id   AF-A0A2V9PL45-F1
#
_cell.length_a   1.000
_cell.length_b   1.000
_cell.length_c   1.000
_cell.angle_alpha   90.00
_cell.angle_beta   90.00
_cell.angle_gamma   90.00
#
_symmetry.space_group_name_H-M   'P 1'
#
loop_
_entity.id
_entity.type
_entity.pdbx_description
1 polymer ?
#
loop_
_entity_poly.entity_id
_entity_poly.type
_entity_poly.pdbx_seq_one_letter_code
_entity_poly.pdbx_strand_id
1 'polypeptide(L)'
;MDIVEIARNVTIIALAIAAVGAIVITSANLASSTLALSTSALIGTALVFCLQLFFELKSSTDIDHVSTSFTLDASVPSIRQWTYPLNTSWRIGAEVGASTWLKQNNPLAFSADRDKLFADFTIFSFISFLMTTEFDWQLRTIEYPAGSFGTGIVTAPISKEKECTVYRQEDVKAKLKAAGNVFADVPSSGAHKLCLPPHTKFEISPRSITFETRLCQVTWKLDEIPIMMDHMKPGSQTADVPTTASGKPQFDSRVSGLNAEVTYFARRAKSLDMQKYKAWITRLMTDSHAWFESK
;
A
#
# COMPACT_ATOMS: atom_id res chain seq x y z
N MET A 1 -8.10 22.49 9.38
CA MET A 1 -9.51 22.36 8.94
C MET A 1 -9.53 22.40 7.41
N ASP A 2 -10.08 21.38 6.76
CA ASP A 2 -10.06 21.26 5.28
C ASP A 2 -10.97 22.33 4.64
N ILE A 3 -10.58 22.96 3.54
CA ILE A 3 -11.40 23.97 2.84
C ILE A 3 -12.77 23.42 2.44
N VAL A 4 -12.85 22.12 2.12
CA VAL A 4 -14.10 21.45 1.78
C VAL A 4 -15.01 21.29 3.01
N GLU A 5 -14.45 21.16 4.21
CA GLU A 5 -15.21 21.15 5.47
C GLU A 5 -15.86 22.48 5.75
N ILE A 6 -15.08 23.55 5.57
CA ILE A 6 -15.52 24.92 5.77
C ILE A 6 -16.64 25.20 4.78
N ALA A 7 -16.43 24.90 3.49
CA ALA A 7 -17.43 25.08 2.46
C ALA A 7 -18.71 24.29 2.76
N ARG A 8 -18.60 23.01 3.13
CA ARG A 8 -19.77 22.17 3.50
C ARG A 8 -20.54 22.79 4.66
N ASN A 9 -19.85 23.17 5.74
CA ASN A 9 -20.49 23.71 6.93
C ASN A 9 -21.16 25.07 6.63
N VAL A 10 -20.50 25.95 5.87
CA VAL A 10 -21.07 27.22 5.41
C VAL A 10 -22.31 27.00 4.56
N THR A 11 -22.28 26.05 3.61
CA THR A 11 -23.43 25.74 2.76
C THR A 11 -24.62 25.22 3.58
N ILE A 12 -24.39 24.33 4.55
CA ILE A 12 -25.46 23.82 5.43
C ILE A 12 -26.08 24.96 6.25
N ILE A 13 -25.26 25.85 6.81
CA ILE A 13 -25.74 27.01 7.57
C ILE A 13 -26.54 27.96 6.68
N ALA A 14 -26.04 28.27 5.48
CA ALA A 14 -26.74 29.14 4.53
C ALA A 14 -28.10 28.56 4.10
N LEU A 15 -28.17 27.25 3.85
CA LEU A 15 -29.42 26.55 3.53
C LEU A 15 -30.41 26.61 4.70
N ALA A 16 -29.95 26.44 5.94
CA ALA A 16 -30.80 26.55 7.12
C ALA A 16 -31.39 27.95 7.28
N ILE A 17 -30.57 29.00 7.11
CA ILE A 17 -31.01 30.40 7.18
C ILE A 17 -32.04 30.68 6.08
N ALA A 18 -31.78 30.24 4.84
CA ALA A 18 -32.70 30.42 3.73
C ALA A 18 -34.04 29.70 3.95
N ALA A 19 -34.01 28.47 4.47
CA ALA A 19 -35.21 27.71 4.80
C ALA A 19 -36.06 28.40 5.89
N VAL A 20 -35.42 28.86 6.97
CA VAL A 20 -36.12 29.60 8.04
C VAL A 20 -36.73 30.89 7.51
N GLY A 21 -35.97 31.67 6.73
CA GLY A 21 -36.48 32.90 6.11
C GLY A 21 -37.69 32.66 5.21
N ALA A 22 -37.64 31.63 4.36
CA ALA A 22 -38.74 31.25 3.49
C ALA A 22 -39.99 30.81 4.28
N ILE A 23 -39.82 30.07 5.37
CA ILE A 23 -40.92 29.67 6.28
C ILE A 23 -41.56 30.91 6.92
N VAL A 24 -40.75 31.84 7.44
CA VAL A 24 -41.25 33.09 8.06
C VAL A 24 -42.06 33.90 7.04
N ILE A 25 -41.50 34.16 5.85
CA ILE A 25 -42.19 34.90 4.79
C ILE A 25 -43.50 34.22 4.39
N THR A 26 -43.49 32.90 4.22
CA THR A 26 -44.69 32.13 3.84
C THR A 26 -45.74 32.15 4.95
N SER A 27 -45.34 32.02 6.21
CA SER A 27 -46.24 32.06 7.37
C SER A 27 -46.93 33.43 7.53
N ALA A 28 -46.26 34.51 7.12
CA ALA A 28 -46.86 35.84 7.08
C ALA A 28 -47.79 36.05 5.86
N ASN A 29 -47.75 35.15 4.86
CA ASN A 29 -48.46 35.28 3.58
C ASN A 29 -49.21 33.99 3.19
N LEU A 30 -49.90 33.35 4.16
CA LEU A 30 -50.57 32.05 3.98
C LEU A 30 -51.65 32.02 2.88
N ALA A 31 -52.17 33.18 2.46
CA ALA A 31 -53.13 33.27 1.37
C ALA A 31 -52.50 33.03 -0.02
N SER A 32 -51.17 33.03 -0.14
CA SER A 32 -50.47 32.80 -1.40
C SER A 32 -50.06 31.33 -1.57
N SER A 33 -50.76 30.62 -2.45
CA SER A 33 -50.41 29.25 -2.84
C SER A 33 -49.04 29.16 -3.52
N THR A 34 -48.67 30.18 -4.30
CA THR A 34 -47.38 30.23 -4.99
C THR A 34 -46.21 30.29 -4.00
N LEU A 35 -46.31 31.10 -2.92
CA LEU A 35 -45.27 31.16 -1.89
C LEU A 35 -45.14 29.84 -1.12
N ALA A 36 -46.26 29.18 -0.80
CA ALA A 36 -46.24 27.88 -0.14
C ALA A 36 -45.56 26.80 -1.01
N LEU A 37 -45.84 26.78 -2.31
CA LEU A 37 -45.22 25.85 -3.27
C LEU A 37 -43.72 26.11 -3.42
N SER A 38 -43.31 27.37 -3.60
CA SER A 38 -41.89 27.74 -3.73
C SER A 38 -41.08 27.41 -2.48
N THR A 39 -41.63 27.67 -1.28
CA THR A 39 -40.98 27.33 -0.01
C THR A 39 -40.85 25.82 0.18
N SER A 40 -41.89 25.06 -0.16
CA SER A 40 -41.84 23.59 -0.11
C SER A 40 -40.78 23.03 -1.08
N ALA A 41 -40.69 23.58 -2.29
CA ALA A 41 -39.67 23.19 -3.26
C ALA A 41 -38.25 23.50 -2.76
N LEU A 42 -38.02 24.70 -2.19
CA LEU A 42 -36.73 25.08 -1.61
C LEU A 42 -36.30 24.10 -0.51
N ILE A 43 -37.20 23.80 0.44
CA ILE A 43 -36.93 22.88 1.54
C ILE A 43 -36.65 21.48 0.99
N GLY A 44 -37.46 21.00 0.05
CA GLY A 44 -37.27 19.70 -0.60
C GLY A 44 -35.91 19.58 -1.28
N THR A 45 -35.52 20.56 -2.09
CA THR A 45 -34.22 20.59 -2.75
C THR A 45 -33.06 20.68 -1.76
N ALA A 46 -33.19 21.49 -0.70
CA ALA A 46 -32.17 21.60 0.34
C ALA A 46 -31.95 20.26 1.06
N LEU A 47 -33.03 19.55 1.39
CA LEU A 47 -32.96 18.22 2.02
C LEU A 47 -32.30 17.20 1.09
N VAL A 48 -32.71 17.14 -0.17
CA VAL A 48 -32.11 16.23 -1.17
C VAL A 48 -30.62 16.52 -1.34
N PHE A 49 -30.23 17.79 -1.42
CA PHE A 49 -28.82 18.17 -1.54
C PHE A 49 -28.01 17.77 -0.29
N CYS A 50 -28.52 17.99 0.91
CA CYS A 50 -27.87 17.56 2.15
C CYS A 50 -27.72 16.03 2.22
N LEU A 51 -28.74 15.27 1.78
CA LEU A 51 -28.67 13.81 1.68
C LEU A 51 -27.62 13.38 0.65
N GLN A 52 -27.58 14.00 -0.52
CA GLN A 52 -26.56 13.73 -1.54
C GLN A 52 -25.15 14.00 -1.01
N LEU A 53 -24.92 15.13 -0.33
CA LEU A 53 -23.63 15.43 0.30
C LEU A 53 -23.23 14.34 1.31
N PHE A 54 -24.18 13.84 2.10
CA PHE A 54 -23.91 12.79 3.09
C PHE A 54 -23.50 11.47 2.42
N PHE A 55 -24.23 11.04 1.39
CA PHE A 55 -23.96 9.78 0.71
C PHE A 55 -22.73 9.84 -0.20
N GLU A 56 -22.53 10.93 -0.92
CA GLU A 56 -21.42 11.05 -1.88
C GLU A 56 -20.08 11.34 -1.23
N LEU A 57 -20.06 12.00 -0.07
CA LEU A 57 -18.85 12.33 0.67
C LEU A 57 -18.55 11.33 1.78
N LYS A 58 -19.02 10.08 1.68
CA LYS A 58 -18.69 9.05 2.67
C LYS A 58 -17.29 8.51 2.43
N SER A 59 -16.52 8.30 3.50
CA SER A 59 -15.27 7.56 3.40
C SER A 59 -15.56 6.09 3.10
N SER A 60 -14.71 5.48 2.29
CA SER A 60 -14.72 4.02 2.09
C SER A 60 -13.40 3.44 2.60
N THR A 61 -13.46 2.25 3.16
CA THR A 61 -12.27 1.49 3.55
C THR A 61 -12.36 0.13 2.87
N ASP A 62 -11.31 -0.20 2.12
CA ASP A 62 -11.15 -1.49 1.47
C ASP A 62 -9.99 -2.22 2.17
N ILE A 63 -10.16 -3.52 2.41
CA ILE A 63 -9.17 -4.36 3.07
C ILE A 63 -8.84 -5.52 2.14
N ASP A 64 -7.56 -5.77 1.96
CA ASP A 64 -7.02 -6.89 1.20
C ASP A 64 -5.95 -7.63 2.03
N HIS A 65 -5.68 -8.89 1.71
CA HIS A 65 -4.76 -9.73 2.48
C HIS A 65 -3.77 -10.40 1.53
N VAL A 66 -2.50 -10.06 1.68
CA VAL A 66 -1.41 -10.66 0.90
C VAL A 66 -0.64 -11.64 1.77
N SER A 67 -0.49 -12.88 1.34
CA SER A 67 0.34 -13.85 2.04
C SER A 67 1.80 -13.71 1.65
N THR A 68 2.70 -13.77 2.65
CA THR A 68 4.16 -13.74 2.44
C THR A 68 4.75 -15.05 2.93
N SER A 69 5.64 -15.67 2.15
CA SER A 69 6.27 -16.95 2.51
C SER A 69 7.78 -16.86 2.34
N PHE A 70 8.48 -16.97 3.47
CA PHE A 70 9.94 -16.90 3.51
C PHE A 70 10.52 -18.08 4.27
N THR A 71 11.70 -18.54 3.84
CA THR A 71 12.46 -19.58 4.51
C THR A 71 13.84 -19.08 4.87
N LEU A 72 14.22 -19.29 6.12
CA LEU A 72 15.58 -19.17 6.62
C LEU A 72 16.30 -20.52 6.52
N ASP A 73 17.45 -20.56 5.85
CA ASP A 73 18.41 -21.66 5.95
C ASP A 73 19.50 -21.29 6.97
N ALA A 74 19.56 -22.01 8.08
CA ALA A 74 20.52 -21.79 9.15
C ALA A 74 21.91 -22.38 8.87
N SER A 75 22.03 -23.34 7.95
CA SER A 75 23.33 -23.94 7.58
C SER A 75 24.16 -22.99 6.71
N VAL A 76 23.48 -22.26 5.84
CA VAL A 76 24.01 -21.17 5.04
C VAL A 76 23.12 -19.96 5.31
N PRO A 77 23.38 -19.21 6.40
CA PRO A 77 22.50 -18.13 6.88
C PRO A 77 21.99 -17.25 5.75
N SER A 78 20.74 -17.49 5.37
CA SER A 78 20.07 -16.84 4.26
C SER A 78 18.57 -16.96 4.43
N ILE A 79 17.88 -15.82 4.33
CA ILE A 79 16.42 -15.74 4.28
C ILE A 79 15.99 -15.31 2.88
N ARG A 80 15.00 -16.01 2.32
CA ARG A 80 14.46 -15.73 0.99
C ARG A 80 13.13 -16.42 0.80
N GLN A 81 12.39 -16.04 -0.23
CA GLN A 81 11.31 -16.88 -0.74
C GLN A 81 11.93 -18.12 -1.40
N TRP A 82 11.33 -19.29 -1.19
CA TRP A 82 11.87 -20.53 -1.74
C TRP A 82 11.32 -20.84 -3.14
N THR A 83 10.01 -20.68 -3.29
CA THR A 83 9.28 -20.85 -4.56
C THR A 83 8.93 -19.48 -5.09
N TYR A 84 9.48 -19.11 -6.25
CA TYR A 84 9.22 -17.81 -6.86
C TYR A 84 8.23 -17.93 -8.03
N PRO A 85 7.42 -16.90 -8.29
CA PRO A 85 6.69 -16.77 -9.55
C PRO A 85 7.64 -16.82 -10.75
N LEU A 86 7.15 -17.32 -11.90
CA LEU A 86 7.91 -17.36 -13.14
C LEU A 86 8.48 -15.97 -13.52
N ASN A 87 9.67 -15.92 -14.11
CA ASN A 87 10.35 -14.69 -14.58
C ASN A 87 10.80 -13.68 -13.51
N THR A 88 11.02 -14.11 -12.27
CA THR A 88 11.49 -13.24 -11.16
C THR A 88 12.95 -13.48 -10.76
N SER A 89 13.80 -13.92 -11.70
CA SER A 89 15.21 -14.28 -11.44
C SER A 89 16.02 -13.16 -10.75
N TRP A 90 15.75 -11.91 -11.10
CA TRP A 90 16.39 -10.74 -10.50
C TRP A 90 16.00 -10.57 -9.02
N ARG A 91 14.77 -10.95 -8.62
CA ARG A 91 14.31 -10.91 -7.23
C ARG A 91 15.07 -11.92 -6.38
N ILE A 92 15.29 -13.13 -6.92
CA ILE A 92 16.12 -14.14 -6.26
C ILE A 92 17.51 -13.56 -5.95
N GLY A 93 18.11 -12.89 -6.93
CA GLY A 93 19.40 -12.22 -6.77
C GLY A 93 19.38 -11.12 -5.70
N ALA A 94 18.32 -10.32 -5.65
CA ALA A 94 18.17 -9.26 -4.64
C ALA A 94 18.03 -9.83 -3.22
N GLU A 95 17.17 -10.84 -3.02
CA GLU A 95 16.94 -11.47 -1.72
C GLU A 95 18.17 -12.24 -1.20
N VAL A 96 18.81 -13.03 -2.07
CA VAL A 96 20.05 -13.74 -1.75
C VAL A 96 21.21 -12.77 -1.54
N GLY A 97 21.28 -11.70 -2.33
CA GLY A 97 22.26 -10.62 -2.18
C GLY A 97 22.12 -9.89 -0.84
N ALA A 98 20.89 -9.57 -0.44
CA ALA A 98 20.58 -8.98 0.86
C ALA A 98 21.00 -9.89 2.02
N SER A 99 20.69 -11.19 1.93
CA SER A 99 21.11 -12.19 2.89
C SER A 99 22.63 -12.33 2.97
N THR A 100 23.32 -12.36 1.83
CA THR A 100 24.78 -12.43 1.76
C THR A 100 25.43 -11.19 2.38
N TRP A 101 24.91 -10.01 2.07
CA TRP A 101 25.36 -8.76 2.66
C TRP A 101 25.16 -8.76 4.17
N LEU A 102 23.97 -9.16 4.65
CA LEU A 102 23.68 -9.21 6.09
C LEU A 102 24.59 -10.21 6.80
N LYS A 103 24.85 -11.37 6.20
CA LYS A 103 25.78 -12.37 6.74
C LYS A 103 27.20 -11.83 6.91
N GLN A 104 27.65 -10.98 5.99
CA GLN A 104 28.99 -10.38 6.04
C GLN A 104 29.09 -9.24 7.06
N ASN A 105 28.03 -8.42 7.20
CA ASN A 105 28.07 -7.18 7.97
C ASN A 105 27.48 -7.31 9.38
N ASN A 106 26.51 -8.21 9.58
CA ASN A 106 25.87 -8.49 10.86
C ASN A 106 25.40 -9.96 10.94
N PRO A 107 26.33 -10.93 11.06
CA PRO A 107 25.98 -12.36 11.07
C PRO A 107 25.07 -12.77 12.24
N LEU A 108 25.12 -12.05 13.36
CA LEU A 108 24.30 -12.35 14.55
C LEU A 108 22.81 -12.09 14.32
N ALA A 109 22.43 -11.29 13.32
CA ALA A 109 21.04 -11.02 12.99
C ALA A 109 20.24 -12.30 12.66
N PHE A 110 20.90 -13.34 12.13
CA PHE A 110 20.26 -14.61 11.78
C PHE A 110 19.92 -15.50 12.99
N SER A 111 20.48 -15.22 14.16
CA SER A 111 20.30 -16.04 15.37
C SER A 111 19.77 -15.29 16.58
N ALA A 112 19.81 -13.95 16.58
CA ALA A 112 19.39 -13.12 17.71
C ALA A 112 17.87 -13.13 17.94
N ASP A 113 17.09 -12.74 16.93
CA ASP A 113 15.63 -12.67 16.99
C ASP A 113 15.07 -13.03 15.61
N ARG A 114 14.54 -14.26 15.51
CA ARG A 114 13.99 -14.76 14.24
C ARG A 114 12.74 -13.99 13.85
N ASP A 115 11.85 -13.68 14.79
CA ASP A 115 10.59 -13.01 14.51
C ASP A 115 10.84 -11.61 13.94
N LYS A 116 11.82 -10.90 14.52
CA LYS A 116 12.32 -9.64 13.97
C LYS A 116 12.96 -9.81 12.60
N LEU A 117 13.81 -10.82 12.39
CA LEU A 117 14.45 -11.06 11.10
C LEU A 117 13.42 -11.26 9.97
N PHE A 118 12.39 -12.08 10.21
CA PHE A 118 11.31 -12.31 9.24
C PHE A 118 10.50 -11.04 8.97
N ALA A 119 10.19 -10.27 10.01
CA ALA A 119 9.48 -9.00 9.86
C ALA A 119 10.29 -7.99 9.05
N ASP A 120 11.55 -7.78 9.43
CA ASP A 120 12.46 -6.87 8.75
C ASP A 120 12.66 -7.30 7.29
N PHE A 121 12.80 -8.60 7.02
CA PHE A 121 12.94 -9.10 5.67
C PHE A 121 11.68 -8.89 4.84
N THR A 122 10.50 -9.05 5.43
CA THR A 122 9.23 -8.79 4.75
C THR A 122 9.08 -7.31 4.36
N ILE A 123 9.39 -6.40 5.30
CA ILE A 123 9.39 -4.96 5.04
C ILE A 123 10.45 -4.60 3.98
N PHE A 124 11.64 -5.18 4.06
CA PHE A 124 12.69 -5.01 3.06
C PHE A 124 12.25 -5.51 1.67
N SER A 125 11.63 -6.68 1.59
CA SER A 125 11.12 -7.26 0.33
C SER A 125 10.01 -6.39 -0.27
N PHE A 126 9.15 -5.81 0.56
CA PHE A 126 8.14 -4.83 0.12
C PHE A 126 8.79 -3.56 -0.42
N ILE A 127 9.83 -3.04 0.23
CA ILE A 127 10.58 -1.89 -0.30
C ILE A 127 11.26 -2.24 -1.63
N SER A 128 11.88 -3.42 -1.73
CA SER A 128 12.45 -3.89 -3.00
C SER A 128 11.39 -3.90 -4.09
N PHE A 129 10.21 -4.48 -3.83
CA PHE A 129 9.04 -4.47 -4.70
C PHE A 129 8.68 -3.06 -5.20
N LEU A 130 8.56 -2.09 -4.28
CA LEU A 130 8.28 -0.70 -4.66
C LEU A 130 9.38 -0.13 -5.55
N MET A 131 10.65 -0.36 -5.23
CA MET A 131 11.77 0.22 -5.98
C MET A 131 11.96 -0.42 -7.36
N THR A 132 11.39 -1.58 -7.64
CA THR A 132 11.65 -2.34 -8.87
C THR A 132 10.43 -2.48 -9.76
N THR A 133 9.25 -2.63 -9.14
CA THR A 133 8.00 -2.95 -9.83
C THR A 133 7.04 -1.77 -9.77
N GLU A 134 7.01 -1.03 -8.67
CA GLU A 134 6.08 0.08 -8.41
C GLU A 134 6.79 1.42 -8.16
N PHE A 135 7.91 1.65 -8.88
CA PHE A 135 8.82 2.77 -8.62
C PHE A 135 8.26 4.12 -9.07
N ASP A 136 7.16 4.12 -9.83
CA ASP A 136 6.44 5.30 -10.27
C ASP A 136 4.93 5.06 -10.08
N TRP A 137 4.23 6.00 -9.45
CA TRP A 137 2.79 5.85 -9.22
C TRP A 137 1.98 5.87 -10.53
N GLN A 138 2.51 6.47 -11.59
CA GLN A 138 2.00 6.40 -12.96
C GLN A 138 2.93 5.55 -13.82
N LEU A 139 2.96 4.24 -13.59
CA LEU A 139 3.63 3.32 -14.52
C LEU A 139 2.74 3.04 -15.73
N ARG A 140 3.39 2.95 -16.89
CA ARG A 140 2.76 2.47 -18.12
C ARG A 140 3.42 1.18 -18.57
N THR A 141 2.61 0.15 -18.76
CA THR A 141 3.01 -1.09 -19.40
C THR A 141 3.00 -0.91 -20.91
N ILE A 142 4.10 -1.25 -21.56
CA ILE A 142 4.26 -1.25 -23.02
C ILE A 142 4.57 -2.68 -23.45
N GLU A 143 3.73 -3.19 -24.33
CA GLU A 143 3.91 -4.52 -24.93
C GLU A 143 4.62 -4.38 -26.27
N TYR A 144 5.73 -5.09 -26.40
CA TYR A 144 6.51 -5.19 -27.63
C TYR A 144 6.36 -6.60 -28.20
N PRO A 145 6.03 -6.75 -29.50
CA PRO A 145 6.14 -8.04 -30.15
C PRO A 145 7.63 -8.41 -30.23
N ALA A 146 8.05 -9.41 -29.46
CA ALA A 146 9.44 -9.87 -29.33
C ALA A 146 9.72 -11.10 -30.23
N GLY A 147 9.15 -11.13 -31.44
CA GLY A 147 9.42 -12.16 -32.45
C GLY A 147 9.29 -13.59 -31.90
N SER A 148 10.38 -14.35 -31.94
CA SER A 148 10.45 -15.75 -31.46
C SER A 148 10.32 -15.92 -29.94
N PHE A 149 10.36 -14.85 -29.16
CA PHE A 149 10.18 -14.86 -27.70
C PHE A 149 8.76 -14.47 -27.25
N GLY A 150 7.81 -14.31 -28.18
CA GLY A 150 6.43 -13.91 -27.87
C GLY A 150 6.29 -12.40 -27.68
N THR A 151 5.59 -11.96 -26.64
CA THR A 151 5.39 -10.54 -26.31
C THR A 151 6.28 -10.15 -25.13
N GLY A 152 7.19 -9.19 -25.34
CA GLY A 152 7.98 -8.57 -24.29
C GLY A 152 7.20 -7.46 -23.61
N ILE A 153 7.13 -7.47 -22.28
CA ILE A 153 6.45 -6.43 -21.50
C ILE A 153 7.52 -5.54 -20.85
N VAL A 154 7.43 -4.23 -21.06
CA VAL A 154 8.31 -3.24 -20.43
C VAL A 154 7.47 -2.22 -19.69
N THR A 155 7.83 -1.94 -18.44
CA THR A 155 7.20 -0.89 -17.64
C THR A 155 8.01 0.40 -17.75
N ALA A 156 7.37 1.50 -18.12
CA ALA A 156 7.99 2.80 -18.27
C ALA A 156 7.42 3.81 -17.25
N PRO A 157 8.29 4.58 -16.56
CA PRO A 157 7.83 5.71 -15.75
C PRO A 157 7.32 6.82 -16.67
N ILE A 158 6.13 7.35 -16.38
CA ILE A 158 5.60 8.51 -17.13
C ILE A 158 5.38 9.75 -16.25
N SER A 159 5.54 9.65 -14.92
CA SER A 159 5.41 10.82 -14.05
C SER A 159 6.54 11.82 -14.29
N LYS A 160 6.18 13.10 -14.38
CA LYS A 160 7.16 14.18 -14.34
C LYS A 160 7.55 14.47 -12.90
N GLU A 161 8.75 14.99 -12.67
CA GLU A 161 9.24 15.27 -11.30
C GLU A 161 8.37 16.27 -10.52
N LYS A 162 7.64 17.16 -11.21
CA LYS A 162 6.70 18.11 -10.59
C LYS A 162 5.33 17.49 -10.25
N GLU A 163 5.08 16.27 -10.70
CA GLU A 163 3.79 15.58 -10.59
C GLU A 163 3.84 14.42 -9.58
N CYS A 164 4.92 14.31 -8.80
CA CYS A 164 5.07 13.28 -7.78
C CYS A 164 5.92 13.76 -6.59
N THR A 165 5.80 13.06 -5.46
CA THR A 165 6.73 13.18 -4.34
C THR A 165 7.84 12.16 -4.52
N VAL A 166 9.06 12.66 -4.71
CA VAL A 166 10.25 11.83 -4.96
C VAL A 166 10.90 11.46 -3.63
N TYR A 167 11.12 10.17 -3.43
CA TYR A 167 11.98 9.60 -2.39
C TYR A 167 13.18 8.95 -3.06
N ARG A 168 14.37 9.46 -2.80
CA ARG A 168 15.61 8.84 -3.29
C ARG A 168 15.93 7.61 -2.46
N GLN A 169 16.78 6.74 -3.00
CA GLN A 169 17.25 5.55 -2.29
C GLN A 169 17.80 5.86 -0.89
N GLU A 170 18.49 6.99 -0.71
CA GLU A 170 18.99 7.44 0.59
C GLU A 170 17.87 7.77 1.59
N ASP A 171 16.77 8.36 1.12
CA ASP A 171 15.60 8.68 1.95
C ASP A 171 14.91 7.40 2.42
N VAL A 172 14.75 6.44 1.51
CA VAL A 172 14.16 5.12 1.81
C VAL A 172 15.02 4.36 2.80
N LYS A 173 16.34 4.36 2.59
CA LYS A 173 17.33 3.79 3.51
C LYS A 173 17.27 4.43 4.89
N ALA A 174 17.19 5.76 4.97
CA ALA A 174 17.04 6.47 6.24
C ALA A 174 15.76 6.07 6.98
N LYS A 175 14.64 5.89 6.26
CA LYS A 175 13.37 5.42 6.84
C LYS A 175 13.45 3.98 7.34
N LEU A 176 14.08 3.07 6.58
CA LEU A 176 14.32 1.69 7.03
C LEU A 176 15.20 1.65 8.29
N LYS A 177 16.24 2.49 8.36
CA LYS A 177 17.08 2.63 9.57
C LYS A 177 16.29 3.14 10.76
N ALA A 178 15.46 4.16 10.56
CA ALA A 178 14.61 4.70 11.62
C ALA A 178 13.60 3.65 12.13
N ALA A 179 13.13 2.74 11.28
CA ALA A 179 12.32 1.60 11.65
C ALA A 179 13.12 0.46 12.32
N GLY A 180 14.43 0.59 12.46
CA GLY A 180 15.31 -0.43 13.06
C GLY A 180 15.47 -1.69 12.20
N ASN A 181 15.25 -1.60 10.89
CA ASN A 181 15.32 -2.75 9.98
C ASN A 181 16.78 -3.20 9.75
N VAL A 182 17.10 -4.47 9.98
CA VAL A 182 18.48 -4.99 9.85
C VAL A 182 19.01 -5.01 8.40
N PHE A 183 18.12 -4.95 7.41
CA PHE A 183 18.48 -4.91 5.98
C PHE A 183 18.59 -3.47 5.43
N ALA A 184 18.45 -2.44 6.27
CA ALA A 184 18.40 -1.05 5.81
C ALA A 184 19.66 -0.59 5.03
N ASP A 185 20.81 -1.20 5.30
CA ASP A 185 22.09 -0.85 4.67
C ASP A 185 22.41 -1.66 3.40
N VAL A 186 21.57 -2.63 3.04
CA VAL A 186 21.74 -3.44 1.83
C VAL A 186 21.73 -2.55 0.57
N PRO A 187 22.67 -2.74 -0.38
CA PRO A 187 22.63 -2.04 -1.66
C PRO A 187 21.35 -2.33 -2.44
N SER A 188 20.63 -1.28 -2.86
CA SER A 188 19.42 -1.45 -3.70
C SER A 188 19.82 -1.91 -5.10
N SER A 189 19.09 -2.88 -5.63
CA SER A 189 19.19 -3.34 -7.02
C SER A 189 18.10 -2.75 -7.93
N GLY A 190 17.21 -1.90 -7.40
CA GLY A 190 16.08 -1.31 -8.13
C GLY A 190 16.34 0.10 -8.66
N ALA A 191 15.26 0.81 -8.97
CA ALA A 191 15.31 2.22 -9.34
C ALA A 191 16.03 3.04 -8.24
N HIS A 192 16.67 4.14 -8.64
CA HIS A 192 17.36 5.03 -7.69
C HIS A 192 16.41 5.99 -6.96
N LYS A 193 15.14 6.04 -7.38
CA LYS A 193 14.10 6.89 -6.81
C LYS A 193 12.73 6.21 -6.88
N LEU A 194 11.91 6.50 -5.89
CA LEU A 194 10.49 6.17 -5.82
C LEU A 194 9.69 7.46 -6.02
N CYS A 195 8.77 7.44 -6.98
CA CYS A 195 7.93 8.58 -7.34
C CYS A 195 6.50 8.27 -6.94
N LEU A 196 6.10 8.75 -5.76
CA LEU A 196 4.77 8.53 -5.17
C LEU A 196 3.81 9.66 -5.54
N PRO A 197 2.48 9.50 -5.36
CA PRO A 197 1.54 10.58 -5.66
C PRO A 197 1.92 11.92 -4.99
N PRO A 198 1.49 13.06 -5.55
CA PRO A 198 1.81 14.38 -4.99
C PRO A 198 1.49 14.51 -3.50
N HIS A 199 2.44 15.07 -2.76
CA HIS A 199 2.37 15.32 -1.31
C HIS A 199 2.18 14.05 -0.47
N THR A 200 2.66 12.90 -0.96
CA THR A 200 2.60 11.66 -0.19
C THR A 200 3.55 11.70 1.00
N LYS A 201 3.02 11.49 2.20
CA LYS A 201 3.83 11.10 3.36
C LYS A 201 4.05 9.60 3.29
N PHE A 202 5.33 9.22 3.31
CA PHE A 202 5.75 7.84 3.26
C PHE A 202 6.41 7.45 4.59
N GLU A 203 5.82 6.50 5.30
CA GLU A 203 6.29 6.06 6.61
C GLU A 203 6.57 4.56 6.60
N ILE A 204 7.70 4.19 7.20
CA ILE A 204 8.10 2.80 7.41
C ILE A 204 8.24 2.62 8.91
N SER A 205 7.54 1.63 9.43
CA SER A 205 7.60 1.15 10.82
C SER A 205 8.08 -0.30 10.84
N PRO A 206 8.44 -0.87 12.00
CA PRO A 206 9.00 -2.23 12.08
C PRO A 206 8.13 -3.32 11.44
N ARG A 207 6.80 -3.14 11.42
CA ARG A 207 5.84 -4.11 10.86
C ARG A 207 4.82 -3.48 9.91
N SER A 208 5.04 -2.25 9.46
CA SER A 208 4.09 -1.61 8.55
C SER A 208 4.71 -0.58 7.64
N ILE A 209 4.05 -0.38 6.50
CA ILE A 209 4.38 0.66 5.53
C ILE A 209 3.11 1.45 5.24
N THR A 210 3.18 2.77 5.37
CA THR A 210 2.02 3.65 5.19
C THR A 210 2.33 4.74 4.17
N PHE A 211 1.36 4.94 3.27
CA PHE A 211 1.33 6.03 2.32
C PHE A 211 0.09 6.88 2.61
N GLU A 212 0.29 8.10 3.09
CA GLU A 212 -0.79 9.06 3.28
C GLU A 212 -0.70 10.12 2.19
N THR A 213 -1.76 10.25 1.40
CA THR A 213 -1.85 11.23 0.33
C THR A 213 -2.93 12.26 0.64
N ARG A 214 -3.16 13.19 -0.28
CA ARG A 214 -4.32 14.08 -0.18
C ARG A 214 -5.65 13.33 -0.24
N LEU A 215 -5.75 12.20 -0.96
CA LEU A 215 -7.03 11.58 -1.31
C LEU A 215 -7.33 10.29 -0.54
N CYS A 216 -6.29 9.59 -0.10
CA CYS A 216 -6.39 8.31 0.55
C CYS A 216 -5.18 8.05 1.45
N GLN A 217 -5.35 7.11 2.35
CA GLN A 217 -4.27 6.46 3.09
C GLN A 217 -4.25 4.99 2.71
N VAL A 218 -3.05 4.44 2.49
CA VAL A 218 -2.85 3.01 2.30
C VAL A 218 -1.83 2.51 3.29
N THR A 219 -2.14 1.42 3.98
CA THR A 219 -1.25 0.81 4.98
C THR A 219 -1.12 -0.68 4.73
N TRP A 220 0.10 -1.17 4.59
CA TRP A 220 0.41 -2.59 4.66
C TRP A 220 0.91 -2.89 6.07
N LYS A 221 0.26 -3.79 6.79
CA LYS A 221 0.61 -4.19 8.15
C LYS A 221 0.83 -5.69 8.23
N LEU A 222 2.02 -6.08 8.66
CA LEU A 222 2.39 -7.48 8.85
C LEU A 222 1.78 -8.03 10.15
N ASP A 223 1.09 -9.16 10.05
CA ASP A 223 0.52 -9.88 11.19
C ASP A 223 1.58 -10.20 12.23
N GLU A 224 1.26 -10.08 13.51
CA GLU A 224 2.21 -10.35 14.61
C GLU A 224 2.61 -11.83 14.66
N ILE A 225 1.67 -12.72 14.31
CA ILE A 225 1.83 -14.16 14.40
C ILE A 225 1.78 -14.75 12.98
N PRO A 226 2.74 -15.59 12.58
CA PRO A 226 2.68 -16.28 11.30
C PRO A 226 1.48 -17.25 11.26
N ILE A 227 0.82 -17.31 10.10
CA ILE A 227 -0.27 -18.23 9.79
C ILE A 227 0.23 -19.68 9.84
N MET A 228 1.47 -19.91 9.37
CA MET A 228 2.09 -21.24 9.36
C MET A 228 3.58 -21.11 9.65
N MET A 229 4.11 -22.09 10.39
CA MET A 229 5.54 -22.29 10.57
C MET A 229 5.88 -23.76 10.30
N ASP A 230 6.95 -24.00 9.54
CA ASP A 230 7.48 -25.34 9.33
C ASP A 230 9.02 -25.36 9.33
N HIS A 231 9.57 -26.56 9.50
CA HIS A 231 11.01 -26.81 9.53
C HIS A 231 11.46 -27.78 8.44
N MET A 232 10.57 -28.08 7.51
CA MET A 232 10.86 -29.05 6.46
C MET A 232 11.81 -28.43 5.45
N LYS A 233 12.61 -29.28 4.81
CA LYS A 233 13.37 -28.88 3.62
C LYS A 233 12.37 -28.41 2.57
N PRO A 234 12.45 -27.15 2.10
CA PRO A 234 11.47 -26.64 1.16
C PRO A 234 11.45 -27.45 -0.15
N GLY A 235 10.26 -27.82 -0.62
CA GLY A 235 10.06 -28.66 -1.79
C GLY A 235 10.34 -30.16 -1.58
N SER A 236 10.64 -30.62 -0.36
CA SER A 236 10.75 -32.05 -0.06
C SER A 236 9.39 -32.73 -0.17
N GLN A 237 9.34 -33.86 -0.89
CA GLN A 237 8.15 -34.72 -0.99
C GLN A 237 8.03 -35.72 0.17
N THR A 238 9.08 -35.84 1.00
CA THR A 238 9.20 -36.80 2.09
C THR A 238 9.10 -36.16 3.47
N ALA A 239 8.79 -34.86 3.54
CA ALA A 239 8.72 -34.08 4.79
C ALA A 239 10.02 -34.09 5.61
N ASP A 240 11.18 -34.10 4.94
CA ASP A 240 12.47 -34.17 5.62
C ASP A 240 12.71 -32.91 6.48
N VAL A 241 13.13 -33.10 7.73
CA VAL A 241 13.52 -32.02 8.66
C VAL A 241 15.02 -32.16 8.96
N PRO A 242 15.91 -31.67 8.08
CA PRO A 242 17.34 -31.74 8.32
C PRO A 242 17.74 -30.87 9.51
N THR A 243 18.77 -31.30 10.23
CA THR A 243 19.30 -30.60 11.40
C THR A 243 20.69 -30.06 11.13
N THR A 244 20.98 -28.92 11.74
CA THR A 244 22.32 -28.34 11.82
C THR A 244 23.24 -29.20 12.70
N ALA A 245 24.55 -28.93 12.68
CA ALA A 245 25.51 -29.60 13.56
C ALA A 245 25.18 -29.46 15.06
N SER A 246 24.43 -28.42 15.46
CA SER A 246 23.95 -28.23 16.83
C SER A 246 22.62 -28.94 17.14
N GLY A 247 22.12 -29.80 16.24
CA GLY A 247 20.87 -30.54 16.40
C GLY A 247 19.59 -29.72 16.25
N LYS A 248 19.70 -28.42 15.89
CA LYS A 248 18.53 -27.54 15.64
C LYS A 248 18.05 -27.71 14.19
N PRO A 249 16.75 -27.51 13.90
CA PRO A 249 16.27 -27.54 12.52
C PRO A 249 17.06 -26.58 11.63
N GLN A 250 17.45 -27.05 10.45
CA GLN A 250 18.16 -26.25 9.46
C GLN A 250 17.27 -25.18 8.84
N PHE A 251 16.01 -25.52 8.57
CA PHE A 251 15.05 -24.61 7.94
C PHE A 251 14.05 -24.07 8.95
N ASP A 252 13.65 -22.82 8.75
CA ASP A 252 12.52 -22.17 9.42
C ASP A 252 11.76 -21.46 8.32
N SER A 253 10.62 -22.02 7.90
CA SER A 253 9.75 -21.45 6.89
C SER A 253 8.55 -20.84 7.59
N ARG A 254 8.18 -19.62 7.20
CA ARG A 254 7.07 -18.90 7.80
C ARG A 254 6.18 -18.30 6.73
N VAL A 255 4.88 -18.52 6.89
CA VAL A 255 3.84 -17.84 6.13
C VAL A 255 3.17 -16.83 7.04
N SER A 256 3.16 -15.54 6.65
CA SER A 256 2.55 -14.45 7.42
C SER A 256 1.62 -13.62 6.55
N GLY A 257 0.54 -13.11 7.11
CA GLY A 257 -0.34 -12.17 6.42
C GLY A 257 0.21 -10.75 6.45
N LEU A 258 0.11 -10.06 5.31
CA LEU A 258 0.37 -8.64 5.13
C LEU A 258 -0.95 -7.98 4.76
N ASN A 259 -1.61 -7.41 5.76
CA ASN A 259 -2.93 -6.80 5.62
C ASN A 259 -2.80 -5.43 4.99
N ALA A 260 -3.44 -5.24 3.85
CA ALA A 260 -3.45 -3.99 3.13
C ALA A 260 -4.78 -3.28 3.36
N GLU A 261 -4.75 -2.12 4.03
CA GLU A 261 -5.93 -1.30 4.30
C GLU A 261 -5.84 0.00 3.49
N VAL A 262 -6.89 0.28 2.71
CA VAL A 262 -7.03 1.50 1.92
C VAL A 262 -8.21 2.29 2.44
N THR A 263 -7.96 3.47 3.00
CA THR A 263 -9.02 4.41 3.37
C THR A 263 -9.07 5.55 2.36
N TYR A 264 -10.19 5.68 1.63
CA TYR A 264 -10.47 6.86 0.81
C TYR A 264 -11.14 7.94 1.64
N PHE A 265 -10.58 9.15 1.62
CA PHE A 265 -11.11 10.23 2.44
C PHE A 265 -12.43 10.77 1.89
N ALA A 266 -13.46 10.67 2.73
CA ALA A 266 -14.82 11.18 2.59
C ALA A 266 -14.97 12.39 1.64
N ARG A 267 -14.28 13.47 1.94
CA ARG A 267 -14.48 14.78 1.30
C ARG A 267 -13.86 14.93 -0.08
N ARG A 268 -13.14 13.91 -0.53
CA ARG A 268 -12.43 13.92 -1.81
C ARG A 268 -12.73 12.68 -2.65
N ALA A 269 -13.72 11.88 -2.22
CA ALA A 269 -14.19 10.66 -2.88
C ALA A 269 -14.56 10.85 -4.37
N LYS A 270 -14.94 12.07 -4.76
CA LYS A 270 -15.31 12.46 -6.14
C LYS A 270 -14.33 13.45 -6.80
N SER A 271 -13.10 13.56 -6.29
CA SER A 271 -12.06 14.38 -6.95
C SER A 271 -11.79 13.88 -8.37
N LEU A 272 -11.54 14.78 -9.32
CA LEU A 272 -11.17 14.42 -10.69
C LEU A 272 -9.92 13.52 -10.74
N ASP A 273 -8.99 13.72 -9.82
CA ASP A 273 -7.76 12.91 -9.74
C ASP A 273 -7.98 11.55 -9.09
N MET A 274 -9.13 11.31 -8.44
CA MET A 274 -9.39 10.07 -7.70
C MET A 274 -9.23 8.81 -8.57
N GLN A 275 -9.57 8.89 -9.85
CA GLN A 275 -9.40 7.76 -10.77
C GLN A 275 -7.93 7.32 -10.89
N LYS A 276 -6.99 8.26 -10.92
CA LYS A 276 -5.55 7.94 -10.99
C LYS A 276 -5.07 7.26 -9.70
N TYR A 277 -5.55 7.73 -8.54
CA TYR A 277 -5.21 7.15 -7.25
C TYR A 277 -5.78 5.74 -7.09
N LYS A 278 -7.04 5.54 -7.49
CA LYS A 278 -7.65 4.20 -7.53
C LYS A 278 -6.89 3.26 -8.45
N ALA A 279 -6.52 3.72 -9.66
CA ALA A 279 -5.73 2.90 -10.59
C ALA A 279 -4.36 2.53 -10.00
N TRP A 280 -3.67 3.48 -9.37
CA TRP A 280 -2.41 3.21 -8.66
C TRP A 280 -2.60 2.19 -7.53
N ILE A 281 -3.60 2.37 -6.67
CA ILE A 281 -3.87 1.44 -5.56
C ILE A 281 -4.22 0.05 -6.06
N THR A 282 -5.11 -0.07 -7.05
CA THR A 282 -5.49 -1.35 -7.64
C THR A 282 -4.28 -2.07 -8.22
N ARG A 283 -3.38 -1.35 -8.92
CA ARG A 283 -2.15 -1.93 -9.44
C ARG A 283 -1.21 -2.36 -8.30
N LEU A 284 -1.00 -1.49 -7.31
CA LEU A 284 -0.15 -1.77 -6.16
C LEU A 284 -0.61 -3.01 -5.37
N MET A 285 -1.93 -3.21 -5.20
CA MET A 285 -2.49 -4.44 -4.61
C MET A 285 -2.23 -5.66 -5.51
N THR A 286 -2.62 -5.57 -6.78
CA THR A 286 -2.46 -6.66 -7.76
C THR A 286 -1.02 -7.12 -7.87
N ASP A 287 -0.09 -6.18 -7.99
CA ASP A 287 1.33 -6.44 -8.18
C ASP A 287 1.97 -6.92 -6.87
N SER A 288 1.42 -6.55 -5.69
CA SER A 288 1.86 -7.09 -4.41
C SER A 288 1.49 -8.58 -4.25
N HIS A 289 0.30 -9.00 -4.70
CA HIS A 289 -0.04 -10.43 -4.79
C HIS A 289 0.91 -11.16 -5.73
N ALA A 290 1.13 -10.61 -6.94
CA ALA A 290 2.06 -11.19 -7.91
C ALA A 290 3.51 -11.25 -7.39
N TRP A 291 3.88 -10.32 -6.49
CA TRP A 291 5.16 -10.33 -5.81
C TRP A 291 5.20 -11.44 -4.76
N PHE A 292 4.40 -11.36 -3.71
CA PHE A 292 4.60 -12.23 -2.54
C PHE A 292 4.05 -13.65 -2.69
N GLU A 293 3.03 -13.85 -3.54
CA GLU A 293 2.31 -15.11 -3.63
C GLU A 293 2.80 -15.93 -4.83
N SER A 294 3.52 -17.01 -4.55
CA SER A 294 3.80 -18.03 -5.57
C SER A 294 2.64 -19.01 -5.66
N LYS A 295 2.08 -19.17 -6.87
CA LYS A 295 1.13 -20.24 -7.19
C LYS A 295 1.81 -21.60 -7.32
#